data_AF-A0A5N5CVF5-F1
#
_entry.id   AF-A0A5N5CVF5-F1
#
_cell.length_a   1.000
_cell.length_b   1.000
_cell.length_c   1.000
_cell.angle_alpha   90.00
_cell.angle_beta   90.00
_cell.angle_gamma   90.00
#
_symmetry.space_group_name_H-M   'P 1'
#
loop_
_entity.id
_entity.type
_entity.pdbx_description
1 polymer ?
#
loop_
_entity_poly.entity_id
_entity_poly.type
_entity_poly.pdbx_seq_one_letter_code
_entity_poly.pdbx_strand_id
1 'polypeptide(L)'
;MILPATVFGLATTLSGPLLTTNTSPDYYAILCRLPLVILSTWMELLVFDLSNQRQPGSAVEDAVNKPWRPIPSGRISEAAARHLLMAAIPATIIKSVLLGTTLETLVFFILTWIYNDLAASESHYLIRTLINALGISTYSASAAAVAARIPAPLPLPLHTYTLPLGPQHLTISTPLTPRFYTWLLLLSLAIFLTITTQDLPDLPGDAAKGRPSMPLAIGEARARWSIAAGSM
;
A
#
# COMPACT_ATOMS: atom_id res chain seq x y z
N MET A 1 -5.67 -7.51 0.64
CA MET A 1 -4.96 -6.57 -0.26
C MET A 1 -3.86 -7.20 -1.12
N ILE A 2 -3.37 -8.41 -0.79
CA ILE A 2 -2.35 -9.12 -1.61
C ILE A 2 -2.86 -9.43 -3.03
N LEU A 3 -4.03 -10.07 -3.15
CA LEU A 3 -4.56 -10.48 -4.46
C LEU A 3 -4.77 -9.28 -5.41
N PRO A 4 -5.46 -8.18 -5.03
CA PRO A 4 -5.62 -7.03 -5.91
C PRO A 4 -4.30 -6.45 -6.42
N ALA A 5 -3.30 -6.25 -5.56
CA ALA A 5 -2.01 -5.70 -5.99
C ALA A 5 -1.19 -6.69 -6.82
N THR A 6 -1.31 -7.99 -6.56
CA THR A 6 -0.70 -9.03 -7.38
C THR A 6 -1.29 -8.98 -8.80
N VAL A 7 -2.63 -8.95 -8.92
CA VAL A 7 -3.32 -8.83 -10.20
C VAL A 7 -2.94 -7.53 -10.91
N PHE A 8 -2.93 -6.41 -10.19
CA PHE A 8 -2.52 -5.11 -10.74
C PHE A 8 -1.08 -5.14 -11.28
N GLY A 9 -0.13 -5.71 -10.54
CA GLY A 9 1.26 -5.78 -10.97
C GLY A 9 1.46 -6.66 -12.21
N LEU A 10 0.78 -7.80 -12.27
CA LEU A 10 0.81 -8.68 -13.45
C LEU A 10 0.14 -8.02 -14.66
N ALA A 11 -1.06 -7.45 -14.49
CA ALA A 11 -1.76 -6.74 -15.56
C ALA A 11 -0.94 -5.56 -16.10
N THR A 12 -0.28 -4.81 -15.21
CA THR A 12 0.67 -3.76 -15.60
C THR A 12 1.78 -4.32 -16.47
N THR A 13 2.39 -5.43 -16.07
CA THR A 13 3.51 -6.03 -16.82
C THR A 13 3.07 -6.60 -18.17
N LEU A 14 1.90 -7.22 -18.22
CA LEU A 14 1.30 -7.77 -19.43
C LEU A 14 0.91 -6.70 -20.46
N SER A 15 0.74 -5.45 -20.04
CA SER A 15 0.49 -4.33 -20.96
C SER A 15 1.71 -3.95 -21.81
N GLY A 16 2.89 -4.53 -21.53
CA GLY A 16 4.10 -4.35 -22.29
C GLY A 16 4.54 -2.88 -22.39
N PRO A 17 4.81 -2.34 -23.60
CA PRO A 17 5.38 -1.01 -23.77
C PRO A 17 4.44 0.13 -23.36
N LEU A 18 3.16 -0.18 -23.09
CA LEU A 18 2.19 0.81 -22.66
C LEU A 18 2.52 1.36 -21.27
N LEU A 19 2.80 0.46 -20.31
CA LEU A 19 3.04 0.79 -18.91
C LEU A 19 4.41 0.34 -18.40
N THR A 20 5.12 -0.47 -19.18
CA THR A 20 6.48 -0.92 -18.86
C THR A 20 7.44 -0.65 -20.01
N THR A 21 8.74 -0.85 -19.78
CA THR A 21 9.77 -0.77 -20.80
C THR A 21 9.91 -2.05 -21.64
N ASN A 22 9.20 -3.13 -21.28
CA ASN A 22 9.24 -4.39 -22.01
C ASN A 22 8.36 -4.32 -23.26
N THR A 23 8.97 -4.31 -24.45
CA THR A 23 8.26 -4.28 -25.73
C THR A 23 7.71 -5.64 -26.17
N SER A 24 8.13 -6.74 -25.54
CA SER A 24 7.72 -8.10 -25.87
C SER A 24 7.49 -8.93 -24.60
N PRO A 25 6.32 -8.79 -23.94
CA PRO A 25 6.00 -9.49 -22.70
C PRO A 25 6.04 -11.02 -22.87
N ASP A 26 6.96 -11.68 -22.17
CA ASP A 26 6.96 -13.13 -22.04
C ASP A 26 6.01 -13.54 -20.90
N TYR A 27 4.88 -14.13 -21.27
CA TYR A 27 3.86 -14.58 -20.33
C TYR A 27 4.39 -15.56 -19.28
N TYR A 28 5.23 -16.51 -19.68
CA TYR A 28 5.77 -17.51 -18.75
C TYR A 28 6.71 -16.86 -17.75
N ALA A 29 7.63 -16.02 -18.24
CA ALA A 29 8.56 -15.32 -17.38
C ALA A 29 7.85 -14.36 -16.40
N ILE A 30 6.76 -13.72 -16.84
CA ILE A 30 5.89 -12.88 -15.98
C ILE A 30 5.20 -13.73 -14.91
N LEU A 31 4.63 -14.88 -15.27
CA LEU A 31 3.98 -15.77 -14.30
C LEU A 31 4.99 -16.28 -13.26
N CYS A 32 6.23 -16.56 -13.64
CA CYS A 32 7.30 -16.93 -12.71
C CYS A 32 7.64 -15.82 -11.69
N ARG A 33 7.22 -14.56 -11.90
CA ARG A 33 7.39 -13.47 -10.93
C ARG A 33 6.35 -13.50 -9.81
N LEU A 34 5.25 -14.25 -9.96
CA LEU A 34 4.15 -14.30 -9.00
C LEU A 34 4.61 -14.50 -7.54
N PRO A 35 5.53 -15.44 -7.21
CA PRO A 35 5.98 -15.63 -5.83
C PRO A 35 6.66 -14.39 -5.26
N LEU A 36 7.45 -13.68 -6.07
CA LEU A 36 8.16 -12.48 -5.64
C LEU A 36 7.21 -11.28 -5.47
N VAL A 37 6.21 -11.16 -6.34
CA VAL A 37 5.16 -10.14 -6.20
C VAL A 37 4.38 -10.36 -4.91
N ILE A 38 3.90 -11.59 -4.69
CA ILE A 38 3.18 -11.97 -3.47
C ILE A 38 4.03 -11.73 -2.23
N LEU A 39 5.29 -12.19 -2.23
CA LEU A 39 6.22 -11.99 -1.12
C LEU A 39 6.43 -10.50 -0.84
N SER A 40 6.68 -9.70 -1.88
CA SER A 40 6.96 -8.27 -1.73
C SER A 40 5.76 -7.54 -1.11
N THR A 41 4.57 -7.76 -1.65
CA THR A 41 3.32 -7.17 -1.14
C THR A 41 3.01 -7.66 0.26
N TRP A 42 3.19 -8.95 0.55
CA TRP A 42 2.96 -9.52 1.87
C TRP A 42 3.86 -8.89 2.93
N MET A 43 5.16 -8.72 2.65
CA MET A 43 6.10 -8.11 3.61
C MET A 43 5.78 -6.63 3.88
N GLU A 44 5.41 -5.86 2.85
CA GLU A 44 5.01 -4.46 3.02
C GLU A 44 3.73 -4.35 3.86
N LEU A 45 2.71 -5.16 3.54
CA LEU A 45 1.47 -5.20 4.32
C LEU A 45 1.71 -5.68 5.76
N LEU A 46 2.62 -6.64 5.97
CA LEU A 46 3.00 -7.10 7.32
C LEU A 46 3.55 -5.95 8.17
N VAL A 47 4.44 -5.12 7.61
CA VAL A 47 4.98 -3.95 8.32
C VAL A 47 3.86 -2.96 8.67
N PHE A 48 2.96 -2.68 7.73
CA PHE A 48 1.82 -1.81 7.97
C PHE A 48 0.90 -2.37 9.07
N ASP A 49 0.50 -3.64 8.96
CA ASP A 49 -0.42 -4.29 9.89
C ASP A 49 0.14 -4.35 11.31
N LEU A 50 1.43 -4.67 11.46
CA LEU A 50 2.11 -4.66 12.75
C LEU A 50 2.21 -3.24 13.33
N SER A 51 2.51 -2.24 12.49
CA SER A 51 2.57 -0.84 12.94
C SER A 51 1.19 -0.29 13.36
N ASN A 52 0.13 -0.74 12.68
CA ASN A 52 -1.24 -0.35 12.99
C ASN A 52 -1.77 -1.04 14.26
N GLN A 53 -1.60 -2.36 14.39
CA GLN A 53 -2.19 -3.10 15.52
C GLN A 53 -1.42 -2.92 16.83
N ARG A 54 -0.14 -2.53 16.81
CA ARG A 54 0.64 -2.31 18.06
C ARG A 54 0.21 -1.07 18.86
N GLN A 55 -0.66 -0.23 18.33
CA GLN A 55 -1.08 0.99 19.02
C GLN A 55 -2.06 0.64 20.15
N PRO A 56 -1.93 1.23 21.36
CA PRO A 56 -2.74 0.85 22.52
C PRO A 56 -4.26 0.92 22.28
N GLY A 57 -4.73 1.89 21.48
CA GLY A 57 -6.14 2.05 21.15
C GLY A 57 -6.65 1.13 20.04
N SER A 58 -5.76 0.51 19.25
CA SER A 58 -6.16 -0.34 18.12
C SER A 58 -6.75 -1.67 18.58
N ALA A 59 -6.27 -2.23 19.71
CA ALA A 59 -6.82 -3.47 20.26
C ALA A 59 -8.29 -3.31 20.71
N VAL A 60 -8.65 -2.14 21.25
CA VAL A 60 -10.03 -1.84 21.69
C VAL A 60 -10.96 -1.69 20.48
N GLU A 61 -10.57 -0.93 19.46
CA GLU A 61 -11.29 -0.80 18.19
C GLU A 61 -11.49 -2.16 17.53
N ASP A 62 -10.41 -2.94 17.42
CA ASP A 62 -10.46 -4.25 16.78
C ASP A 62 -11.21 -5.29 17.60
N ALA A 63 -11.27 -5.21 18.93
CA ALA A 63 -12.09 -6.11 19.73
C ALA A 63 -13.59 -5.97 19.41
N VAL A 64 -14.03 -4.77 19.01
CA VAL A 64 -15.40 -4.51 18.58
C VAL A 64 -15.62 -4.97 17.13
N ASN A 65 -14.81 -4.47 16.20
CA ASN A 65 -15.08 -4.68 14.77
C ASN A 65 -14.54 -6.03 14.26
N LYS A 66 -13.40 -6.49 14.80
CA LYS A 66 -12.55 -7.53 14.23
C LYS A 66 -11.93 -8.43 15.32
N PRO A 67 -12.73 -9.03 16.24
CA PRO A 67 -12.22 -9.73 17.43
C PRO A 67 -11.31 -10.92 17.12
N TRP A 68 -11.35 -11.45 15.91
CA TRP A 68 -10.48 -12.53 15.45
C TRP A 68 -9.04 -12.10 15.12
N ARG A 69 -8.74 -10.78 15.14
CA ARG A 69 -7.39 -10.26 14.86
C ARG A 69 -6.38 -10.74 15.92
N PRO A 70 -5.08 -10.87 15.57
CA PRO A 70 -4.09 -11.50 16.45
C PRO A 70 -3.98 -10.91 17.86
N ILE A 71 -3.97 -9.58 18.00
CA ILE A 71 -3.85 -8.91 19.30
C ILE A 71 -5.14 -9.03 20.14
N PRO A 72 -6.34 -8.62 19.66
CA PRO A 72 -7.56 -8.72 20.46
C PRO A 72 -7.94 -10.17 20.81
N SER A 73 -7.58 -11.15 19.97
CA SER A 73 -7.78 -12.59 20.28
C SER A 73 -6.70 -13.19 21.19
N GLY A 74 -5.71 -12.42 21.63
CA GLY A 74 -4.66 -12.87 22.54
C GLY A 74 -3.62 -13.82 21.91
N ARG A 75 -3.57 -13.94 20.57
CA ARG A 75 -2.60 -14.81 19.87
C ARG A 75 -1.18 -14.24 19.90
N ILE A 76 -1.05 -12.92 20.05
CA ILE A 76 0.22 -12.22 20.20
C ILE A 76 0.02 -10.98 21.08
N SER A 77 1.00 -10.64 21.92
CA SER A 77 0.97 -9.39 22.69
C SER A 77 1.42 -8.20 21.85
N GLU A 78 1.01 -6.99 22.23
CA GLU A 78 1.49 -5.74 21.60
C GLU A 78 3.02 -5.64 21.61
N ALA A 79 3.66 -6.04 22.72
CA ALA A 79 5.11 -6.06 22.85
C ALA A 79 5.76 -7.05 21.86
N ALA A 80 5.19 -8.25 21.71
CA ALA A 80 5.69 -9.22 20.74
C ALA A 80 5.49 -8.73 19.29
N ALA A 81 4.35 -8.09 18.98
CA ALA A 81 4.10 -7.47 17.68
C ALA A 81 5.11 -6.35 17.38
N ARG A 82 5.48 -5.53 18.39
CA ARG A 82 6.53 -4.52 18.28
C ARG A 82 7.90 -5.14 17.97
N HIS A 83 8.30 -6.21 18.64
CA HIS A 83 9.57 -6.89 18.34
C HIS A 83 9.56 -7.49 16.92
N LEU A 84 8.44 -8.07 16.50
CA LEU A 84 8.29 -8.56 15.13
C LEU A 84 8.40 -7.43 14.10
N LEU A 85 7.81 -6.25 14.39
CA LEU A 85 7.93 -5.07 13.53
C LEU A 85 9.39 -4.63 13.38
N MET A 86 10.16 -4.62 14.49
CA MET A 86 11.59 -4.27 14.46
C MET A 86 12.42 -5.19 13.56
N ALA A 87 12.02 -6.47 13.43
CA ALA A 87 12.64 -7.41 12.50
C ALA A 87 12.09 -7.29 11.07
N ALA A 88 10.79 -7.05 10.92
CA ALA A 88 10.11 -6.97 9.62
C ALA A 88 10.56 -5.76 8.79
N ILE A 89 10.82 -4.61 9.42
CA ILE A 89 11.32 -3.40 8.74
C ILE A 89 12.64 -3.66 8.00
N PRO A 90 13.75 -4.06 8.66
CA PRO A 90 15.02 -4.30 7.96
C PRO A 90 14.93 -5.44 6.95
N ALA A 91 14.19 -6.52 7.25
CA ALA A 91 13.97 -7.60 6.30
C ALA A 91 13.28 -7.11 5.01
N THR A 92 12.29 -6.25 5.14
CA THR A 92 11.55 -5.68 3.99
C THR A 92 12.41 -4.69 3.19
N ILE A 93 13.29 -3.92 3.85
CA ILE A 93 14.26 -3.04 3.19
C ILE A 93 15.30 -3.86 2.42
N ILE A 94 15.86 -4.91 3.02
CA ILE A 94 16.79 -5.81 2.33
C ILE A 94 16.11 -6.40 1.08
N LYS A 95 14.88 -6.91 1.24
CA LYS A 95 14.06 -7.39 0.12
C LYS A 95 13.86 -6.33 -0.96
N SER A 96 13.55 -5.09 -0.58
CA SER A 96 13.29 -4.03 -1.57
C SER A 96 14.54 -3.64 -2.34
N VAL A 97 15.72 -3.65 -1.71
CA VAL A 97 17.00 -3.47 -2.41
C VAL A 97 17.24 -4.60 -3.40
N LEU A 98 17.05 -5.85 -2.98
CA LEU A 98 17.25 -7.02 -3.85
C LEU A 98 16.28 -7.09 -5.03
N LEU A 99 15.06 -6.57 -4.86
CA LEU A 99 14.02 -6.56 -5.91
C LEU A 99 13.93 -5.23 -6.67
N GLY A 100 14.74 -4.23 -6.31
CA GLY A 100 14.78 -2.92 -6.95
C GLY A 100 13.55 -2.04 -6.70
N THR A 101 12.88 -2.17 -5.55
CA THR A 101 11.69 -1.38 -5.16
C THR A 101 11.92 -0.51 -3.93
N THR A 102 13.17 -0.13 -3.67
CA THR A 102 13.56 0.61 -2.47
C THR A 102 12.78 1.91 -2.31
N LEU A 103 12.59 2.68 -3.40
CA LEU A 103 11.87 3.94 -3.34
C LEU A 103 10.41 3.73 -2.91
N GLU A 104 9.70 2.82 -3.56
CA GLU A 104 8.31 2.52 -3.26
C GLU A 104 8.17 2.02 -1.81
N THR A 105 9.04 1.11 -1.37
CA THR A 105 9.04 0.62 0.02
C THR A 105 9.30 1.74 1.03
N LEU A 106 10.26 2.64 0.78
CA LEU A 106 10.54 3.76 1.68
C LEU A 106 9.38 4.76 1.75
N VAL A 107 8.78 5.11 0.61
CA VAL A 107 7.59 5.97 0.57
C VAL A 107 6.44 5.32 1.33
N PHE A 108 6.22 4.01 1.16
CA PHE A 108 5.20 3.27 1.88
C PHE A 108 5.44 3.27 3.39
N PHE A 109 6.70 3.16 3.84
CA PHE A 109 7.06 3.22 5.26
C PHE A 109 6.86 4.62 5.84
N ILE A 110 7.20 5.67 5.09
CA ILE A 110 6.94 7.05 5.49
C ILE A 110 5.43 7.28 5.64
N LEU A 111 4.62 6.84 4.67
CA LEU A 111 3.16 6.93 4.75
C LEU A 111 2.60 6.12 5.93
N THR A 112 3.14 4.92 6.19
CA THR A 112 2.76 4.07 7.33
C THR A 112 3.07 4.77 8.66
N TRP A 113 4.23 5.43 8.76
CA TRP A 113 4.63 6.19 9.93
C TRP A 113 3.74 7.43 10.12
N ILE A 114 3.47 8.21 9.06
CA ILE A 114 2.55 9.36 9.11
C ILE A 114 1.15 8.90 9.55
N TYR A 115 0.66 7.79 8.98
CA TYR A 115 -0.66 7.25 9.28
C TYR A 115 -0.80 6.84 10.75
N ASN A 116 0.19 6.10 11.29
CA ASN A 116 0.12 5.50 12.62
C ASN A 116 0.74 6.39 13.69
N ASP A 117 2.03 6.68 13.58
CA ASP A 117 2.83 7.32 14.64
C ASP A 117 2.64 8.83 14.71
N LEU A 118 2.34 9.49 13.59
CA LEU A 118 1.93 10.91 13.59
C LEU A 118 0.40 11.08 13.72
N ALA A 119 -0.33 9.97 13.96
CA ALA A 119 -1.77 9.95 14.17
C ALA A 119 -2.59 10.63 13.05
N ALA A 120 -2.07 10.71 11.81
CA ALA A 120 -2.81 11.32 10.71
C ALA A 120 -4.08 10.51 10.35
N SER A 121 -4.12 9.23 10.73
CA SER A 121 -5.32 8.40 10.61
C SER A 121 -6.41 8.70 11.64
N GLU A 122 -6.11 9.53 12.64
CA GLU A 122 -7.01 9.94 13.72
C GLU A 122 -7.33 11.44 13.66
N SER A 123 -6.64 12.22 12.82
CA SER A 123 -6.81 13.68 12.74
C SER A 123 -8.09 14.10 12.02
N HIS A 124 -8.33 13.58 10.82
CA HIS A 124 -9.52 13.87 10.02
C HIS A 124 -9.76 12.75 9.00
N TYR A 125 -11.02 12.39 8.75
CA TYR A 125 -11.37 11.28 7.85
C TYR A 125 -10.84 11.49 6.42
N LEU A 126 -10.82 12.72 5.90
CA LEU A 126 -10.23 13.03 4.58
C LEU A 126 -8.70 12.84 4.55
N ILE A 127 -7.99 13.19 5.63
CA ILE A 127 -6.54 13.00 5.71
C ILE A 127 -6.22 11.50 5.73
N ARG A 128 -6.96 10.74 6.54
CA ARG A 128 -6.89 9.28 6.56
C ARG A 128 -7.14 8.68 5.17
N THR A 129 -8.20 9.13 4.50
CA THR A 129 -8.60 8.68 3.16
C THR A 129 -7.49 8.95 2.13
N LEU A 130 -6.90 10.14 2.17
CA LEU A 130 -5.77 10.52 1.30
C LEU A 130 -4.55 9.62 1.55
N ILE A 131 -4.14 9.43 2.80
CA ILE A 131 -2.97 8.62 3.13
C ILE A 131 -3.20 7.16 2.76
N ASN A 132 -4.40 6.62 2.97
CA ASN A 132 -4.75 5.27 2.54
C ASN A 132 -4.67 5.12 1.02
N ALA A 133 -5.20 6.07 0.25
CA ALA A 133 -5.13 6.05 -1.21
C ALA A 133 -3.68 6.08 -1.72
N LEU A 134 -2.85 6.95 -1.14
CA LEU A 134 -1.42 7.04 -1.46
C LEU A 134 -0.69 5.76 -1.06
N GLY A 135 -0.97 5.21 0.13
CA GLY A 135 -0.36 3.98 0.62
C GLY A 135 -0.69 2.79 -0.28
N ILE A 136 -1.97 2.63 -0.65
CA ILE A 136 -2.42 1.55 -1.54
C ILE A 136 -1.79 1.65 -2.92
N SER A 137 -1.75 2.86 -3.47
CA SER A 137 -1.10 3.12 -4.76
C SER A 137 0.40 2.81 -4.71
N THR A 138 1.07 3.19 -3.62
CA THR A 138 2.52 3.00 -3.47
C THR A 138 2.91 1.51 -3.44
N TYR A 139 2.27 0.68 -2.62
CA TYR A 139 2.61 -0.75 -2.60
C TYR A 139 2.12 -1.49 -3.86
N SER A 140 1.07 -0.96 -4.54
CA SER A 140 0.66 -1.46 -5.87
C SER A 140 1.70 -1.14 -6.95
N ALA A 141 2.35 0.03 -6.87
CA ALA A 141 3.49 0.37 -7.71
C ALA A 141 4.69 -0.54 -7.42
N SER A 142 4.99 -0.83 -6.15
CA SER A 142 5.99 -1.83 -5.75
C SER A 142 5.71 -3.19 -6.41
N ALA A 143 4.47 -3.68 -6.32
CA ALA A 143 4.06 -4.95 -6.95
C ALA A 143 4.26 -4.96 -8.48
N ALA A 144 3.87 -3.88 -9.17
CA ALA A 144 4.10 -3.73 -10.62
C ALA A 144 5.59 -3.69 -10.97
N ALA A 145 6.39 -2.98 -10.18
CA ALA A 145 7.81 -2.84 -10.40
C ALA A 145 8.55 -4.18 -10.16
N VAL A 146 8.12 -5.00 -9.18
CA VAL A 146 8.62 -6.37 -8.99
C VAL A 146 8.25 -7.26 -10.17
N ALA A 147 6.98 -7.21 -10.61
CA ALA A 147 6.49 -8.02 -11.72
C ALA A 147 7.23 -7.71 -13.04
N ALA A 148 7.49 -6.43 -13.31
CA ALA A 148 8.13 -5.99 -14.55
C ALA A 148 9.66 -6.20 -14.61
N ARG A 149 10.32 -6.45 -13.48
CA ARG A 149 11.76 -6.80 -13.43
C ARG A 149 11.99 -8.28 -13.70
N ILE A 150 11.74 -8.68 -14.94
CA ILE A 150 11.99 -10.05 -15.41
C ILE A 150 13.50 -10.22 -15.63
N PRO A 151 14.13 -11.30 -15.12
CA PRO A 151 15.49 -11.66 -15.51
C PRO A 151 15.48 -12.03 -17.00
N ALA A 152 15.96 -11.13 -17.86
CA ALA A 152 16.13 -11.37 -19.29
C ALA A 152 17.61 -11.62 -19.59
N PRO A 153 17.95 -12.36 -20.68
CA PRO A 153 19.34 -12.57 -21.11
C PRO A 153 20.13 -11.27 -21.36
N LEU A 154 19.41 -10.19 -21.63
CA LEU A 154 19.91 -8.82 -21.72
C LEU A 154 19.10 -7.95 -20.75
N PRO A 155 19.71 -6.99 -20.00
CA PRO A 155 18.95 -6.08 -19.14
C PRO A 155 17.89 -5.34 -19.96
N LEU A 156 16.62 -5.43 -19.55
CA LEU A 156 15.57 -4.61 -20.14
C LEU A 156 15.90 -3.13 -19.90
N PRO A 157 15.63 -2.24 -20.88
CA PRO A 157 15.86 -0.82 -20.68
C PRO A 157 15.05 -0.33 -19.48
N LEU A 158 15.62 0.57 -18.67
CA LEU A 158 14.93 1.19 -17.54
C LEU A 158 14.73 2.68 -17.81
N HIS A 159 13.60 3.21 -17.36
CA HIS A 159 13.45 4.65 -17.22
C HIS A 159 14.25 5.11 -16.02
N THR A 160 15.10 6.11 -16.23
CA THR A 160 15.95 6.69 -15.21
C THR A 160 15.49 8.10 -14.91
N TYR A 161 15.14 8.35 -13.65
CA TYR A 161 14.83 9.67 -13.14
C TYR A 161 15.98 10.16 -12.27
N THR A 162 16.47 11.38 -12.51
CA THR A 162 17.56 11.99 -11.75
C THR A 162 17.07 13.21 -11.00
N LEU A 163 17.13 13.17 -9.67
CA LEU A 163 16.81 14.30 -8.81
C LEU A 163 18.10 15.00 -8.35
N PRO A 164 18.27 16.32 -8.57
CA PRO A 164 19.41 17.05 -8.05
C PRO A 164 19.34 17.18 -6.52
N LEU A 165 20.44 16.85 -5.85
CA LEU A 165 20.65 16.97 -4.40
C LEU A 165 21.94 17.79 -4.16
N GLY A 166 21.97 19.02 -4.69
CA GLY A 166 23.17 19.85 -4.69
C GLY A 166 24.21 19.34 -5.71
N PRO A 167 25.48 19.09 -5.31
CA PRO A 167 26.50 18.55 -6.21
C PRO A 167 26.32 17.06 -6.50
N GLN A 168 25.41 16.37 -5.79
CA GLN A 168 25.10 14.97 -6.00
C GLN A 168 23.73 14.83 -6.68
N HIS A 169 23.49 13.67 -7.29
CA HIS A 169 22.22 13.32 -7.90
C HIS A 169 21.72 11.99 -7.35
N LEU A 170 20.43 11.93 -7.01
CA LEU A 170 19.76 10.67 -6.75
C LEU A 170 19.20 10.12 -8.06
N THR A 171 19.66 8.94 -8.44
CA THR A 171 19.22 8.25 -9.66
C THR A 171 18.29 7.10 -9.29
N ILE A 172 17.09 7.11 -9.86
CA ILE A 172 16.07 6.07 -9.68
C ILE A 172 15.82 5.41 -11.03
N SER A 173 16.02 4.10 -11.11
CA SER A 173 15.78 3.32 -12.31
C SER A 173 14.60 2.38 -12.13
N THR A 174 13.63 2.46 -13.03
CA THR A 174 12.37 1.71 -12.96
C THR A 174 11.97 1.15 -14.33
N PRO A 175 11.38 -0.06 -14.39
CA PRO A 175 10.82 -0.59 -15.64
C PRO A 175 9.47 0.06 -15.98
N LEU A 176 8.95 0.97 -15.16
CA LEU A 176 7.63 1.58 -15.31
C LEU A 176 7.70 2.87 -16.14
N THR A 177 6.77 3.05 -17.08
CA THR A 177 6.75 4.23 -17.96
C THR A 177 6.14 5.45 -17.26
N PRO A 178 6.35 6.68 -17.77
CA PRO A 178 5.62 7.85 -17.28
C PRO A 178 4.10 7.67 -17.34
N ARG A 179 3.59 6.96 -18.35
CA ARG A 179 2.17 6.67 -18.51
C ARG A 179 1.63 5.78 -17.40
N PHE A 180 2.43 4.85 -16.87
CA PHE A 180 2.06 4.08 -15.67
C PHE A 180 1.75 5.00 -14.49
N TYR A 181 2.57 6.02 -14.24
CA TYR A 181 2.36 6.94 -13.11
C TYR A 181 1.11 7.81 -13.30
N THR A 182 0.73 8.14 -14.54
CA THR A 182 -0.58 8.76 -14.83
C THR A 182 -1.73 7.83 -14.45
N TRP A 183 -1.66 6.56 -14.82
CA TRP A 183 -2.67 5.56 -14.42
C TRP A 183 -2.69 5.34 -12.91
N LEU A 184 -1.53 5.36 -12.25
CA LEU A 184 -1.41 5.24 -10.81
C LEU A 184 -2.08 6.42 -10.09
N LEU A 185 -1.97 7.63 -10.63
CA LEU A 185 -2.68 8.80 -10.10
C LEU A 185 -4.20 8.62 -10.20
N LEU A 186 -4.69 8.12 -11.34
CA LEU A 186 -6.12 7.84 -11.52
C LEU A 186 -6.61 6.75 -10.56
N LEU A 187 -5.81 5.69 -10.36
CA LEU A 187 -6.10 4.65 -9.38
C LEU A 187 -6.15 5.23 -7.96
N SER A 188 -5.17 6.07 -7.59
CA SER A 188 -5.14 6.76 -6.30
C SER A 188 -6.38 7.63 -6.08
N LEU A 189 -6.79 8.38 -7.10
CA LEU A 189 -8.01 9.19 -7.05
C LEU A 189 -9.26 8.32 -6.89
N ALA A 190 -9.37 7.22 -7.63
CA ALA A 190 -10.48 6.28 -7.50
C ALA A 190 -10.55 5.72 -6.07
N ILE A 191 -9.42 5.24 -5.53
CA ILE A 191 -9.34 4.75 -4.16
C ILE A 191 -9.73 5.84 -3.17
N PHE A 192 -9.22 7.06 -3.32
CA PHE A 192 -9.56 8.19 -2.45
C PHE A 192 -11.08 8.45 -2.41
N LEU A 193 -11.75 8.41 -3.56
CA LEU A 193 -13.19 8.64 -3.63
C LEU A 193 -14.01 7.49 -3.03
N THR A 194 -13.50 6.25 -3.09
CA THR A 194 -14.26 5.07 -2.69
C THR A 194 -13.90 4.50 -1.33
N ILE A 195 -12.70 4.74 -0.78
CA ILE A 195 -12.22 4.02 0.41
C ILE A 195 -13.02 4.32 1.68
N THR A 196 -13.72 5.46 1.71
CA THR A 196 -14.65 5.82 2.79
C THR A 196 -15.82 4.85 2.92
N THR A 197 -16.06 3.96 1.94
CA THR A 197 -16.99 2.83 2.08
C THR A 197 -16.64 1.94 3.27
N GLN A 198 -15.36 1.83 3.61
CA GLN A 198 -14.89 0.98 4.70
C GLN A 198 -15.22 1.54 6.09
N ASP A 199 -15.51 2.84 6.19
CA ASP A 199 -15.89 3.48 7.46
C ASP A 199 -17.27 3.01 7.96
N LEU A 200 -18.14 2.52 7.07
CA LEU A 200 -19.49 2.05 7.44
C LEU A 200 -19.47 0.79 8.34
N PRO A 201 -18.83 -0.33 7.95
CA PRO A 201 -18.73 -1.49 8.82
C PRO A 201 -17.86 -1.23 10.07
N ASP A 202 -16.91 -0.30 10.00
CA ASP A 202 -16.00 0.01 11.12
C ASP A 202 -16.58 1.04 12.11
N LEU A 203 -17.78 1.57 11.84
CA LEU A 203 -18.44 2.61 12.64
C LEU A 203 -18.51 2.31 14.15
N PRO A 204 -18.89 1.10 14.63
CA PRO A 204 -18.96 0.84 16.06
C PRO A 204 -17.61 0.97 16.77
N GLY A 205 -16.55 0.40 16.20
CA GLY A 205 -15.19 0.53 16.73
C GLY A 205 -14.61 1.94 16.61
N ASP A 206 -14.88 2.64 15.50
CA ASP A 206 -14.50 4.06 15.33
C ASP A 206 -15.14 4.92 16.43
N ALA A 207 -16.43 4.72 16.72
CA ALA A 207 -17.13 5.42 17.79
C ALA A 207 -16.58 5.06 19.18
N ALA A 208 -16.30 3.78 19.44
CA ALA A 208 -15.75 3.32 20.72
C ALA A 208 -14.35 3.89 21.00
N LYS A 209 -13.53 4.09 19.96
CA LYS A 209 -12.20 4.69 20.05
C LYS A 209 -12.22 6.23 19.99
N GLY A 210 -13.32 6.85 19.58
CA GLY A 210 -13.41 8.29 19.34
C GLY A 210 -12.68 8.74 18.07
N ARG A 211 -12.52 7.83 17.10
CA ARG A 211 -11.78 8.08 15.85
C ARG A 211 -12.68 8.74 14.80
N PRO A 212 -12.28 9.86 14.17
CA PRO A 212 -13.09 10.51 13.14
C PRO A 212 -13.29 9.63 11.91
N SER A 213 -14.54 9.44 11.48
CA SER A 213 -14.90 8.70 10.27
C SER A 213 -15.98 9.44 9.48
N MET A 214 -16.10 9.14 8.18
CA MET A 214 -17.08 9.83 7.33
C MET A 214 -18.52 9.73 7.88
N PRO A 215 -19.02 8.55 8.29
CA PRO A 215 -20.38 8.44 8.84
C PRO A 215 -20.58 9.21 10.15
N LEU A 216 -19.55 9.33 10.99
CA LEU A 216 -19.60 10.15 12.21
C LEU A 216 -19.57 11.64 11.91
N ALA A 217 -18.86 12.06 10.85
CA ALA A 217 -18.69 13.47 10.50
C ALA A 217 -19.90 14.07 9.77
N ILE A 218 -20.49 13.33 8.82
CA ILE A 218 -21.58 13.85 7.96
C ILE A 218 -22.92 13.15 8.18
N GLY A 219 -22.97 12.15 9.06
CA GLY A 219 -24.14 11.31 9.31
C GLY A 219 -24.24 10.13 8.34
N GLU A 220 -24.73 9.00 8.84
CA GLU A 220 -24.79 7.73 8.09
C GLU A 220 -25.56 7.84 6.76
N ALA A 221 -26.73 8.48 6.75
CA ALA A 221 -27.53 8.60 5.54
C ALA A 221 -26.79 9.34 4.43
N ARG A 222 -26.11 10.45 4.76
CA ARG A 222 -25.31 11.21 3.80
C ARG A 222 -24.08 10.44 3.35
N ALA A 223 -23.42 9.74 4.26
CA ALA A 223 -22.30 8.86 3.95
C ALA A 223 -22.69 7.74 2.96
N ARG A 224 -23.85 7.11 3.16
CA ARG A 224 -24.38 6.09 2.24
C ARG A 224 -24.70 6.67 0.85
N TRP A 225 -25.31 7.86 0.81
CA TRP A 225 -25.60 8.54 -0.47
C TRP A 225 -24.35 8.98 -1.21
N SER A 226 -23.32 9.51 -0.52
CA SER A 226 -22.06 9.90 -1.17
C SER A 226 -21.35 8.70 -1.78
N ILE A 227 -21.39 7.55 -1.10
CA ILE A 227 -20.87 6.29 -1.62
C ILE A 227 -21.66 5.84 -2.86
N ALA A 228 -22.99 5.83 -2.77
CA ALA A 228 -23.85 5.39 -3.86
C ALA A 228 -23.72 6.28 -5.11
N ALA A 229 -23.61 7.60 -4.93
CA ALA A 229 -23.42 8.55 -6.02
C ALA A 229 -22.02 8.46 -6.64
N GLY A 230 -21.00 8.10 -5.85
CA GLY A 230 -19.63 7.87 -6.35
C GLY A 230 -19.43 6.53 -7.06
N SER A 231 -20.37 5.59 -6.93
CA SER A 231 -20.34 4.28 -7.60
C SER A 231 -21.30 4.17 -8.79
N MET A 232 -21.98 5.26 -9.16
CA MET A 232 -22.79 5.40 -10.39
C MET A 232 -21.96 6.04 -11.49
#